data_AF-A0A7V9RMX4-F1
#
_entry.id   AF-A0A7V9RMX4-F1
#
_cell.length_a   1.000
_cell.length_b   1.000
_cell.length_c   1.000
_cell.angle_alpha   90.00
_cell.angle_beta   90.00
_cell.angle_gamma   90.00
#
_symmetry.space_group_name_H-M   'P 1'
#
loop_
_entity.id
_entity.type
_entity.pdbx_description
1 polymer ?
#
loop_
_entity_poly.entity_id
_entity_poly.type
_entity_poly.pdbx_seq_one_letter_code
_entity_poly.pdbx_strand_id
1 'polypeptide(L)' 'MGFHERGVRRVVASTMAVNIASRRVMEKAELKFVRAFTQPWPYVVEGSEHGDVEYALDRADWERTN' A
#
# COMPACT_ATOMS: atom_id res chain seq x y z
N MET A 1 2.78 -12.24 -10.97
CA MET A 1 1.84 -11.96 -9.86
C MET A 1 2.42 -12.63 -8.61
N GLY A 2 2.81 -11.86 -7.59
CA GLY A 2 3.65 -12.33 -6.47
C GLY A 2 3.07 -13.41 -5.56
N PHE A 3 1.79 -13.78 -5.71
CA PHE A 3 1.18 -14.88 -4.96
C PHE A 3 1.42 -16.27 -5.57
N HIS A 4 2.02 -16.37 -6.76
CA HIS A 4 2.41 -17.66 -7.36
C HIS A 4 3.70 -18.25 -6.75
N GLU A 5 4.45 -17.46 -5.98
CA GLU A 5 5.65 -17.91 -5.28
C GLU A 5 5.28 -18.41 -3.88
N ARG A 6 5.58 -19.69 -3.64
CA ARG A 6 5.14 -20.48 -2.49
C ARG A 6 5.67 -19.88 -1.17
N GLY A 7 4.90 -18.98 -0.56
CA GLY A 7 5.17 -18.49 0.80
C GLY A 7 4.70 -17.07 1.12
N VAL A 8 4.33 -16.25 0.12
CA VAL A 8 3.86 -14.88 0.37
C VAL A 8 2.50 -14.92 1.07
N ARG A 9 2.46 -14.37 2.30
CA ARG A 9 1.23 -14.30 3.12
C ARG A 9 0.53 -12.96 2.99
N ARG A 10 1.30 -11.89 2.79
CA ARG A 10 0.81 -10.52 2.72
C ARG A 10 1.71 -9.69 1.81
N VAL A 11 1.09 -8.93 0.91
CA VAL A 11 1.74 -7.91 0.10
C VAL A 11 1.41 -6.56 0.72
N VAL A 12 2.41 -5.70 0.93
CA VAL A 12 2.25 -4.36 1.49
C VAL A 12 2.85 -3.35 0.51
N ALA A 13 2.18 -2.21 0.35
CA ALA A 13 2.67 -1.08 -0.40
C ALA A 13 2.36 0.21 0.37
N SER A 14 3.28 1.18 0.31
CA SER A 14 3.09 2.49 0.93
C SER A 14 3.45 3.61 -0.03
N THR A 15 2.78 4.76 0.11
CA THR A 15 3.06 5.98 -0.67
C THR A 15 2.65 7.20 0.14
N MET A 16 3.16 8.39 -0.21
CA MET A 16 2.73 9.64 0.40
C MET A 16 1.21 9.81 0.26
N ALA A 17 0.55 10.31 1.31
CA ALA A 17 -0.90 10.47 1.34
C ALA A 17 -1.46 11.32 0.18
N VAL A 18 -0.65 12.28 -0.28
CA VAL A 18 -0.94 13.18 -1.42
C VAL A 18 -0.86 12.50 -2.79
N ASN A 19 -0.21 11.35 -2.93
CA ASN A 19 -0.07 10.62 -4.20
C ASN A 19 -1.36 9.86 -4.56
N ILE A 20 -2.43 10.60 -4.86
CA ILE A 20 -3.76 10.04 -5.17
C ILE A 20 -3.71 9.04 -6.34
N ALA A 21 -2.88 9.29 -7.37
CA ALA A 21 -2.73 8.37 -8.50
C ALA A 21 -2.16 7.01 -8.05
N SER A 22 -1.16 7.00 -7.18
CA SER A 22 -0.58 5.76 -6.62
C SER A 22 -1.60 4.99 -5.77
N ARG A 23 -2.38 5.71 -4.96
CA ARG A 23 -3.48 5.14 -4.14
C ARG A 23 -4.52 4.43 -5.01
N ARG A 24 -4.95 5.05 -6.10
CA ARG A 24 -5.89 4.43 -7.06
C ARG A 24 -5.34 3.16 -7.70
N VAL A 25 -4.04 3.11 -7.99
CA VAL A 25 -3.40 1.90 -8.51
C VAL A 25 -3.39 0.78 -7.47
N MET A 26 -3.09 1.11 -6.21
CA MET A 26 -3.14 0.14 -5.11
C MET A 26 -4.55 -0.41 -4.89
N GLU A 27 -5.56 0.46 -4.91
CA GLU A 27 -6.97 0.05 -4.84
C GLU A 27 -7.38 -0.83 -6.02
N LYS A 28 -6.95 -0.50 -7.24
CA LYS A 28 -7.21 -1.31 -8.45
C LYS A 28 -6.51 -2.68 -8.40
N ALA A 29 -5.38 -2.77 -7.71
CA ALA A 29 -4.69 -4.03 -7.44
C ALA A 29 -5.27 -4.79 -6.22
N GLU A 30 -6.43 -4.36 -5.73
CA GLU A 30 -7.17 -4.95 -4.60
C GLU A 30 -6.46 -4.84 -3.24
N LEU A 31 -5.42 -4.01 -3.13
CA LEU A 31 -4.85 -3.71 -1.83
C LEU A 31 -5.83 -2.82 -1.06
N LYS A 32 -6.01 -3.15 0.23
CA LYS A 32 -6.91 -2.45 1.14
C LYS A 32 -6.11 -1.48 2.01
N PHE A 33 -6.69 -0.31 2.27
CA PHE A 33 -6.08 0.66 3.19
C PHE A 33 -5.93 0.05 4.58
N VAL A 34 -4.71 0.13 5.13
CA VAL A 34 -4.35 -0.39 6.46
C VAL A 34 -4.27 0.76 7.46
N ARG A 35 -3.47 1.80 7.14
CA ARG A 35 -3.22 2.93 8.04
C ARG A 35 -2.63 4.13 7.31
N ALA A 36 -2.75 5.30 7.93
CA ALA A 36 -1.93 6.47 7.63
C ALA A 36 -0.89 6.65 8.74
N PHE A 37 0.31 7.08 8.41
CA PHE A 37 1.40 7.27 9.36
C PHE A 37 2.33 8.40 8.91
N THR A 38 3.01 9.03 9.86
CA THR A 38 4.04 10.04 9.57
C THR A 38 5.39 9.48 9.98
N GLN A 39 6.38 9.57 9.11
CA GLN A 39 7.76 9.20 9.41
C GLN A 39 8.69 10.39 9.18
N PRO A 40 9.77 10.53 9.96
CA PRO A 40 10.77 11.54 9.70
C PRO A 40 11.45 11.24 8.37
N TRP A 41 11.18 12.08 7.36
CA TRP A 41 11.86 12.02 6.08
C TRP A 41 13.20 12.77 6.17
N PRO A 42 14.30 12.22 5.63
CA PRO A 42 15.61 12.89 5.64
C PRO A 42 15.61 14.19 4.84
N TYR A 43 14.59 14.41 4.01
CA TYR A 43 14.36 15.63 3.22
C TYR A 43 12.87 16.00 3.29
N VAL A 44 12.58 17.28 3.50
CA VAL A 44 11.22 17.81 3.44
C VAL A 44 10.81 17.92 1.98
N VAL A 45 9.83 17.10 1.60
CA VAL A 45 9.20 17.15 0.28
C VAL A 45 7.82 17.77 0.44
N GLU A 46 7.38 18.60 -0.50
CA GLU A 46 6.01 19.10 -0.50
C GLU A 46 5.02 17.93 -0.47
N GLY A 47 4.06 17.96 0.46
CA GLY A 47 3.11 16.89 0.70
C GLY A 47 3.55 15.90 1.78
N SER A 48 4.81 15.92 2.23
CA SER A 48 5.30 15.06 3.32
C SER A 48 4.69 15.40 4.68
N GLU A 49 4.12 16.60 4.85
CA GLU A 49 3.39 16.96 6.08
C GLU A 49 2.12 16.12 6.27
N HIS A 50 1.58 15.57 5.19
CA HIS A 50 0.43 14.68 5.23
C HIS A 50 0.81 13.22 5.51
N GLY A 51 2.11 12.91 5.58
CA GLY A 51 2.63 11.57 5.82
C GLY A 51 2.35 10.60 4.68
N ASP A 52 2.27 9.33 5.04
CA ASP A 52 2.18 8.19 4.16
C ASP A 52 0.95 7.35 4.48
N VAL A 53 0.52 6.58 3.49
CA VAL A 53 -0.56 5.62 3.61
C VAL A 53 -0.04 4.23 3.24
N GLU A 54 -0.45 3.24 4.01
CA GLU A 54 -0.11 1.83 3.81
C GLU A 54 -1.35 1.09 3.31
N TYR A 55 -1.16 0.26 2.29
CA TYR A 55 -2.15 -0.63 1.74
C TYR A 55 -1.61 -2.07 1.77
N ALA A 56 -2.49 -3.05 1.98
CA ALA A 56 -2.11 -4.44 1.97
C ALA A 56 -3.14 -5.37 1.32
N LEU A 57 -2.64 -6.46 0.76
CA LEU A 57 -3.44 -7.58 0.30
C LEU A 57 -2.91 -8.85 0.99
N ASP A 58 -3.76 -9.46 1.79
CA ASP A 58 -3.49 -10.76 2.40
C ASP A 58 -3.85 -11.88 1.43
N ARG A 59 -3.09 -12.98 1.49
CA ARG A 59 -3.30 -14.13 0.61
C ARG A 59 -4.72 -14.70 0.72
N ALA A 60 -5.30 -14.71 1.92
CA ALA A 60 -6.66 -15.20 2.15
C ALA A 60 -7.73 -14.34 1.47
N ASP A 61 -7.49 -13.02 1.33
CA ASP A 61 -8.36 -12.13 0.57
C ASP A 61 -8.17 -12.34 -0.94
N TRP A 62 -6.94 -12.55 -1.41
CA TRP A 62 -6.65 -12.86 -2.81
C TRP A 62 -7.28 -14.19 -3.26
N GLU A 63 -7.21 -15.24 -2.43
CA GLU A 63 -7.85 -16.55 -2.70
C GLU A 63 -9.39 -16.47 -2.74
N ARG A 64 -10.01 -15.38 -2.26
CA ARG A 64 -11.46 -15.14 -2.34
C ARG A 64 -11.89 -14.36 -3.59
N THR A 65 -11.00 -13.61 -4.23
CA THR A 65 -11.32 -12.89 -5.47
C THR A 65 -11.01 -13.72 -6.74
N ASN A 66 -10.36 -14.89 -6.60
CA ASN A 66 -10.03 -15.79 -7.71
C ASN A 66 -10.99 -16.96 -7.86
#